data_AF-A0A351QYH3-F1
#
_entry.id   AF-A0A351QYH3-F1
#
_cell.length_a   1.000
_cell.length_b   1.000
_cell.length_c   1.000
_cell.angle_alpha   90.00
_cell.angle_beta   90.00
_cell.angle_gamma   90.00
#
_symmetry.space_group_name_H-M   'P 1'
#
loop_
_entity.id
_entity.type
_entity.pdbx_description
1 polymer ?
#
loop_
_entity_poly.entity_id
_entity_poly.type
_entity_poly.pdbx_seq_one_letter_code
_entity_poly.pdbx_strand_id
1 'polypeptide(L)'
;MTKINFSNEGITSFEQLLGYNSEIMKGWSNLEISFLKSKTFGHELKEQVRRTLAFNNGCKYCMAKGKPSEDIEDKNIRMATKIADMISKNIVLTEET
;
A
#
# COMPACT_ATOMS: atom_id res chain seq x y z
N MET A 1 15.81 7.85 -7.07
CA MET A 1 16.94 8.40 -6.29
C MET A 1 16.33 9.29 -5.22
N THR A 2 16.61 9.00 -3.95
CA THR A 2 16.16 9.83 -2.84
C THR A 2 16.92 11.17 -2.91
N LYS A 3 16.19 12.28 -2.77
CA LYS A 3 16.76 13.64 -2.80
C LYS A 3 17.28 14.09 -1.44
N ILE A 4 16.87 13.39 -0.39
CA ILE A 4 17.27 13.61 0.98
C ILE A 4 18.15 12.43 1.42
N ASN A 5 19.12 12.72 2.28
CA ASN A 5 19.91 11.69 2.95
C ASN A 5 18.99 10.86 3.86
N PHE A 6 19.38 9.61 4.13
CA PHE A 6 18.67 8.78 5.07
C PHE A 6 19.02 9.17 6.51
N SER A 7 18.03 9.14 7.40
CA SER A 7 18.29 9.17 8.85
C SER A 7 18.96 7.87 9.30
N ASN A 8 19.66 7.93 10.43
CA ASN A 8 20.16 6.74 11.12
C ASN A 8 19.06 6.00 11.88
N GLU A 9 17.87 6.60 12.00
CA GLU A 9 16.69 6.00 12.64
C GLU A 9 15.83 5.26 11.61
N GLY A 10 15.35 4.06 11.95
CA GLY A 10 14.49 3.24 11.09
C GLY A 10 15.23 2.09 10.39
N ILE A 11 14.49 1.04 10.02
CA ILE A 11 15.05 -0.19 9.44
C ILE A 11 14.90 -0.18 7.92
N THR A 12 13.73 0.19 7.42
CA THR A 12 13.49 0.29 5.97
C THR A 12 13.92 1.64 5.44
N SER A 13 14.22 1.72 4.14
CA SER A 13 14.52 3.00 3.50
C SER A 13 13.37 4.00 3.63
N PHE A 14 12.12 3.54 3.75
CA PHE A 14 10.97 4.43 3.97
C PHE A 14 10.94 4.98 5.40
N GLU A 15 11.20 4.14 6.39
CA GLU A 15 11.34 4.58 7.79
C GLU A 15 12.50 5.55 7.95
N GLN A 16 13.65 5.29 7.32
CA GLN A 16 14.81 6.18 7.34
C GLN A 16 14.56 7.55 6.70
N LEU A 17 13.63 7.64 5.73
CA LEU A 17 13.20 8.94 5.20
C LEU A 17 12.37 9.73 6.21
N LEU A 18 11.55 9.04 7.02
CA LEU A 18 10.77 9.65 8.10
C LEU A 18 11.58 9.84 9.39
N GLY A 19 12.70 9.14 9.53
CA GLY A 19 13.47 9.00 10.77
C GLY A 19 14.14 10.29 11.28
N TYR A 20 14.13 11.38 10.51
CA TYR A 20 14.49 12.70 11.05
C TYR A 20 13.48 13.20 12.09
N ASN A 21 12.24 12.71 12.01
CA ASN A 21 11.22 12.89 13.05
C ASN A 21 10.74 11.51 13.53
N SER A 22 11.36 11.04 14.62
CA SER A 22 11.10 9.71 15.17
C SER A 22 9.65 9.50 15.61
N GLU A 23 8.93 10.55 16.00
CA GLU A 23 7.53 10.46 16.40
C GLU A 23 6.64 10.19 15.18
N ILE A 24 6.83 10.94 14.08
CA ILE A 24 6.12 10.71 12.82
C ILE A 24 6.43 9.32 12.28
N MET A 25 7.70 8.92 12.27
CA MET A 25 8.12 7.58 11.82
C MET A 25 7.40 6.48 12.62
N LYS A 26 7.43 6.55 13.95
CA LYS A 26 6.78 5.56 14.83
C LYS A 26 5.26 5.54 14.63
N GLY A 27 4.63 6.71 14.53
CA GLY A 27 3.19 6.82 14.25
C GLY A 27 2.81 6.14 12.93
N TRP A 28 3.58 6.39 11.88
CA TRP A 28 3.37 5.77 10.57
C TRP A 28 3.59 4.25 10.59
N SER A 29 4.70 3.77 11.16
CA SER A 29 4.97 2.33 11.27
C SER A 29 3.90 1.62 12.10
N ASN A 30 3.40 2.23 13.17
CA ASN A 30 2.32 1.66 13.97
C ASN A 30 1.00 1.55 13.20
N LEU A 31 0.69 2.53 12.34
CA LEU A 31 -0.47 2.46 11.45
C LEU A 31 -0.34 1.29 10.47
N GLU A 32 0.81 1.16 9.80
CA GLU A 32 1.08 0.05 8.88
C GLU A 32 0.95 -1.31 9.59
N ILE A 33 1.58 -1.45 10.76
CA ILE A 33 1.53 -2.68 11.56
C ILE A 33 0.09 -3.02 11.95
N SER A 34 -0.68 -2.04 12.41
CA SER A 34 -2.08 -2.25 12.83
C SER A 34 -2.96 -2.67 11.66
N PHE A 35 -2.78 -2.03 10.51
CA PHE A 35 -3.51 -2.37 9.28
C PHE A 35 -3.16 -3.79 8.80
N LEU A 36 -1.87 -4.12 8.72
CA LEU A 36 -1.42 -5.42 8.22
C LEU A 36 -1.75 -6.58 9.18
N LYS A 37 -1.68 -6.36 10.49
CA LYS A 37 -2.06 -7.37 11.50
C LYS A 37 -3.56 -7.55 11.69
N SER A 38 -4.37 -6.60 11.22
CA SER A 38 -5.82 -6.72 11.27
C SER A 38 -6.30 -8.00 10.57
N LYS A 39 -7.21 -8.72 11.23
CA LYS A 39 -7.85 -9.95 10.71
C LYS A 39 -9.17 -9.67 9.99
N THR A 40 -9.59 -8.41 9.88
CA THR A 40 -10.85 -8.03 9.21
C THR A 40 -10.87 -8.50 7.75
N PHE A 41 -9.72 -8.45 7.07
CA PHE A 41 -9.55 -8.95 5.71
C PHE A 41 -8.37 -9.90 5.60
N GLY A 42 -8.48 -10.88 4.70
CA GLY A 42 -7.41 -11.81 4.39
C GLY A 42 -6.15 -11.09 3.90
N HIS A 43 -5.00 -11.74 4.10
CA HIS A 43 -3.71 -11.22 3.65
C HIS A 43 -3.70 -10.93 2.15
N GLU A 44 -4.20 -11.87 1.34
CA GLU A 44 -4.20 -11.76 -0.12
C GLU A 44 -5.06 -10.58 -0.61
N LEU A 45 -6.22 -10.35 0.02
CA LEU A 45 -7.06 -9.20 -0.32
C LEU A 45 -6.31 -7.88 -0.11
N LYS A 46 -5.71 -7.70 1.07
CA LYS A 46 -4.94 -6.49 1.40
C LYS A 46 -3.78 -6.29 0.45
N GLU A 47 -3.09 -7.37 0.11
CA GLU A 47 -1.92 -7.33 -0.74
C GLU A 47 -2.26 -7.02 -2.21
N GLN A 48 -3.34 -7.58 -2.76
CA GLN A 48 -3.78 -7.25 -4.13
C GLN A 48 -4.25 -5.80 -4.25
N VAL A 49 -4.98 -5.29 -3.26
CA VAL A 49 -5.35 -3.86 -3.19
C VAL A 49 -4.09 -2.99 -3.14
N ARG A 50 -3.14 -3.30 -2.25
CA ARG A 50 -1.88 -2.55 -2.12
C ARG A 50 -1.09 -2.54 -3.42
N ARG A 51 -0.95 -3.68 -4.09
CA ARG A 51 -0.21 -3.81 -5.36
C ARG A 51 -0.85 -2.97 -6.44
N THR A 52 -2.17 -3.01 -6.56
CA THR A 52 -2.94 -2.25 -7.56
C THR A 52 -2.73 -0.75 -7.38
N LEU A 53 -2.89 -0.25 -6.15
CA LEU A 53 -2.62 1.15 -5.83
C LEU A 53 -1.16 1.54 -6.11
N ALA A 54 -0.21 0.67 -5.77
CA ALA A 54 1.21 0.93 -5.98
C ALA A 54 1.57 1.11 -7.46
N PHE A 55 1.05 0.24 -8.33
CA PHE A 55 1.30 0.29 -9.77
C PHE A 55 0.61 1.47 -10.43
N ASN A 56 -0.66 1.73 -10.10
CA ASN A 56 -1.39 2.85 -10.69
C ASN A 56 -0.83 4.22 -10.26
N ASN A 57 -0.35 4.34 -9.01
CA ASN A 57 0.30 5.57 -8.53
C ASN A 57 1.79 5.67 -8.91
N GLY A 58 2.37 4.69 -9.62
CA GLY A 58 3.78 4.69 -10.01
C GLY A 58 4.76 4.70 -8.82
N CYS A 59 4.35 4.20 -7.65
CA CYS A 59 5.15 4.24 -6.43
C CYS A 59 6.23 3.15 -6.46
N LYS A 60 7.43 3.50 -6.98
CA LYS A 60 8.55 2.56 -7.20
C LYS A 60 8.91 1.70 -5.98
N TYR A 61 8.92 2.30 -4.77
CA TYR A 61 9.20 1.57 -3.53
C TYR A 61 8.13 0.50 -3.25
N CYS A 62 6.86 0.84 -3.41
CA CYS A 62 5.76 -0.09 -3.18
C CYS A 62 5.61 -1.13 -4.29
N MET A 63 5.90 -0.76 -5.54
CA MET A 63 5.87 -1.68 -6.69
C MET A 63 6.93 -2.80 -6.54
N ALA A 64 8.09 -2.48 -5.95
CA ALA A 64 9.15 -3.46 -5.71
C ALA A 64 8.72 -4.61 -4.77
N LYS A 65 7.66 -4.42 -3.98
CA LYS A 65 7.10 -5.46 -3.10
C LYS A 65 6.25 -6.51 -3.84
N GLY A 66 5.93 -6.30 -5.12
CA GLY A 66 5.22 -7.28 -5.95
C GLY A 66 4.22 -6.64 -6.91
N LYS A 67 3.97 -7.33 -8.04
CA LYS A 67 2.97 -6.97 -9.05
C LYS A 67 1.57 -7.48 -8.68
N PRO A 68 0.48 -6.77 -9.05
CA PRO A 68 -0.87 -7.30 -8.96
C PRO A 68 -0.99 -8.63 -9.71
N SER A 69 -1.80 -9.56 -9.21
CA SER A 69 -2.10 -10.79 -9.94
C SER A 69 -3.02 -10.49 -11.13
N GLU A 70 -2.74 -11.10 -12.27
CA GLU A 70 -3.60 -11.03 -13.45
C GLU A 70 -4.80 -11.99 -13.30
N ASP A 71 -4.61 -13.10 -12.57
CA ASP A 71 -5.61 -14.13 -12.35
C ASP A 71 -6.07 -14.13 -10.87
N ILE A 72 -7.17 -13.45 -10.60
CA ILE A 72 -7.82 -13.43 -9.27
C ILE A 72 -9.15 -14.19 -9.34
N GLU A 73 -9.14 -15.43 -8.85
CA GLU A 73 -10.32 -16.30 -8.83
C GLU A 73 -11.37 -15.83 -7.81
N ASP A 74 -10.92 -15.48 -6.60
CA ASP A 74 -11.79 -15.04 -5.50
C ASP A 74 -12.56 -13.76 -5.87
N LYS A 75 -13.89 -13.84 -5.81
CA LYS A 75 -14.78 -12.76 -6.22
C LYS A 75 -14.62 -11.49 -5.36
N ASN A 76 -14.38 -11.64 -4.07
CA ASN A 76 -14.24 -10.52 -3.14
C ASN A 76 -12.91 -9.80 -3.35
N ILE A 77 -11.82 -10.56 -3.55
CA ILE A 77 -10.51 -9.98 -3.86
C ILE A 77 -10.56 -9.26 -5.20
N ARG A 78 -11.19 -9.87 -6.21
CA ARG A 78 -11.35 -9.25 -7.53
C ARG A 78 -12.14 -7.94 -7.45
N MET A 79 -13.24 -7.93 -6.69
CA MET A 79 -14.04 -6.73 -6.48
C MET A 79 -13.26 -5.62 -5.76
N ALA A 80 -12.62 -5.93 -4.63
CA ALA A 80 -11.82 -4.97 -3.87
C ALA A 80 -10.67 -4.39 -4.73
N THR A 81 -10.03 -5.24 -5.53
CA THR A 81 -8.97 -4.85 -6.45
C THR A 81 -9.49 -3.93 -7.55
N LYS A 82 -10.67 -4.22 -8.12
CA LYS A 82 -11.32 -3.35 -9.11
C LYS A 82 -11.65 -1.98 -8.54
N ILE A 83 -12.19 -1.91 -7.32
CA ILE A 83 -12.45 -0.63 -6.63
C ILE A 83 -11.14 0.15 -6.43
N ALA A 84 -10.06 -0.52 -5.99
CA ALA A 84 -8.75 0.12 -5.86
C ALA A 84 -8.21 0.66 -7.18
N ASP A 85 -8.40 -0.08 -8.28
CA ASP A 85 -8.04 0.36 -9.63
C ASP A 85 -8.82 1.63 -10.03
N MET A 86 -10.13 1.64 -9.79
CA MET A 86 -11.00 2.78 -10.11
C MET A 86 -10.64 4.02 -9.31
N ILE A 87 -10.48 3.90 -7.99
CA ILE A 87 -10.12 5.02 -7.11
C ILE A 87 -8.76 5.62 -7.51
N SER A 88 -7.75 4.79 -7.77
CA SER A 88 -6.41 5.28 -8.14
C SER A 88 -6.37 5.94 -9.52
N LYS A 89 -7.38 5.69 -10.36
CA LYS A 89 -7.59 6.38 -11.64
C LYS A 89 -8.55 7.57 -11.53
N ASN A 90 -8.93 7.97 -10.32
CA ASN A 90 -9.89 9.04 -10.02
C ASN A 90 -11.27 8.84 -10.67
N ILE A 91 -11.69 7.58 -10.82
CA ILE A 91 -13.04 7.26 -11.28
C ILE A 91 -13.98 7.36 -10.08
N VAL A 92 -15.08 8.10 -10.23
CA VAL A 92 -16.11 8.26 -9.21
C VAL A 92 -16.83 6.93 -9.00
N LEU A 93 -16.92 6.49 -7.75
CA LEU A 93 -17.70 5.32 -7.37
C LEU A 93 -19.18 5.69 -7.29
N THR A 94 -20.03 4.88 -7.89
CA THR A 94 -21.50 4.96 -7.78
C THR A 94 -22.02 3.77 -6.96
N GLU A 95 -23.28 3.81 -6.54
CA GLU A 95 -23.90 2.69 -5.79
C GLU A 95 -23.92 1.37 -6.57
N GLU A 96 -23.80 1.43 -7.90
CA GLU A 96 -23.75 0.27 -8.79
C GLU A 96 -22.33 -0.31 -8.98
N THR A 97 -21.31 0.37 -8.44
CA THR A 97 -19.90 0.00 -8.62
C THR A 97 -19.41 -0.99 -7.59
#